data_AF-A0A965DFD4-F1
#
_entry.id   AF-A0A965DFD4-F1
#
_cell.length_a   1.000
_cell.length_b   1.000
_cell.length_c   1.000
_cell.angle_alpha   90.00
_cell.angle_beta   90.00
_cell.angle_gamma   90.00
#
_symmetry.space_group_name_H-M   'P 1'
#
loop_
_entity.id
_entity.type
_entity.pdbx_description
1 polymer ?
#
loop_
_entity_poly.entity_id
_entity_poly.type
_entity_poly.pdbx_seq_one_letter_code
_entity_poly.pdbx_strand_id
1 'polypeptide(L)'
;MASSIKTKLNCNFKTHDYPNFDDIPVSTRTFTSSGNFKIKLDKLFDFLDVTPYSIVPKKRGRKKKDEQESKDIELKDGSIITLEFEGKIKGVRVKPKKQKKFFRNSLTVVMYIIDKLINFKVCRNGTFQLTGCKSDVHAENCIKYIWDRMKDNTDLYTIDDGQEPYFLIIPSMRNIDFSLGFFVDREKLNHHMINNQDNLHCLLETSFGYTGLNIKIPLEEDITQLQIKKLVFKENQWVETYSVYNEFIEKLSEKEQKKKAYNRYNTFLVFQSGKVIHSGISAEYMRKAYYTFIQIIESCYDHIEEKLDN
;
A
#
# COMPACT_ATOMS: atom_id res chain seq x y z
N MET A 1 -60.56 -7.55 9.46
CA MET A 1 -59.30 -7.13 10.09
C MET A 1 -58.14 -7.62 9.24
N ALA A 2 -57.58 -6.75 8.40
CA ALA A 2 -56.25 -6.87 7.79
C ALA A 2 -56.03 -5.61 6.94
N SER A 3 -55.59 -4.51 7.56
CA SER A 3 -55.15 -3.32 6.83
C SER A 3 -53.72 -3.52 6.38
N SER A 4 -53.49 -3.64 5.07
CA SER A 4 -52.16 -3.60 4.48
C SER A 4 -51.63 -2.17 4.49
N ILE A 5 -50.63 -1.89 5.33
CA ILE A 5 -49.81 -0.68 5.21
C ILE A 5 -48.67 -1.03 4.24
N LYS A 6 -48.86 -0.72 2.95
CA LYS A 6 -47.75 -0.60 2.00
C LYS A 6 -47.25 0.84 2.07
N THR A 7 -46.29 1.10 2.95
CA THR A 7 -45.55 2.37 2.93
C THR A 7 -44.61 2.35 1.74
N LYS A 8 -44.99 3.06 0.66
CA LYS A 8 -44.07 3.41 -0.42
C LYS A 8 -43.07 4.43 0.14
N LEU A 9 -41.84 3.99 0.42
CA LEU A 9 -40.70 4.90 0.54
C LEU A 9 -40.36 5.42 -0.86
N ASN A 10 -40.99 6.53 -1.24
CA ASN A 10 -40.49 7.38 -2.32
C ASN A 10 -39.37 8.25 -1.75
N CYS A 11 -38.14 7.73 -1.73
CA CYS A 11 -36.95 8.55 -1.52
C CYS A 11 -36.47 9.05 -2.89
N ASN A 12 -36.67 10.34 -3.16
CA ASN A 12 -35.99 11.05 -4.23
C ASN A 12 -34.51 11.19 -3.83
N PHE A 13 -33.68 10.20 -4.13
CA PHE A 13 -32.24 10.33 -3.96
C PHE A 13 -31.74 11.40 -4.94
N LYS A 14 -31.10 12.46 -4.42
CA LYS A 14 -30.18 13.25 -5.25
C LYS A 14 -29.06 12.30 -5.67
N THR A 15 -28.96 12.01 -6.96
CA THR A 15 -27.86 11.21 -7.48
C THR A 15 -26.61 12.07 -7.53
N HIS A 16 -25.73 11.91 -6.55
CA HIS A 16 -24.39 12.46 -6.62
C HIS A 16 -23.58 11.62 -7.62
N ASP A 17 -22.84 12.30 -8.50
CA ASP A 17 -22.01 11.63 -9.50
C ASP A 17 -20.70 11.16 -8.84
N TYR A 18 -20.72 9.95 -8.29
CA TYR A 18 -19.54 9.30 -7.75
C TYR A 18 -18.74 8.63 -8.87
N PRO A 19 -17.40 8.70 -8.86
CA PRO A 19 -16.59 8.08 -9.90
C PRO A 19 -16.82 6.56 -9.94
N ASN A 20 -16.80 5.97 -11.14
CA ASN A 20 -16.75 4.52 -11.26
C ASN A 20 -15.44 4.01 -10.64
N PHE A 21 -15.49 2.89 -9.90
CA PHE A 21 -14.33 2.31 -9.24
C PHE A 21 -13.12 2.12 -10.18
N ASP A 22 -13.35 1.69 -11.42
CA ASP A 22 -12.28 1.40 -12.39
C ASP A 22 -11.58 2.64 -12.92
N ASP A 23 -12.26 3.79 -12.88
CA ASP A 23 -11.73 5.05 -13.37
C ASP A 23 -10.91 5.78 -12.29
N ILE A 24 -10.93 5.30 -11.04
CA ILE A 24 -10.18 5.93 -9.95
C ILE A 24 -8.71 5.50 -10.02
N PRO A 25 -7.77 6.44 -10.22
CA PRO A 25 -6.36 6.12 -10.32
C PRO A 25 -5.80 5.60 -8.99
N VAL A 26 -4.91 4.62 -9.08
CA VAL A 26 -4.23 4.07 -7.90
C VAL A 26 -3.29 5.10 -7.29
N SER A 27 -3.55 5.49 -6.03
CA SER A 27 -2.71 6.45 -5.33
C SER A 27 -1.40 5.81 -4.86
N THR A 28 -1.43 4.56 -4.36
CA THR A 28 -0.25 3.78 -3.98
C THR A 28 -0.56 2.28 -3.90
N ARG A 29 0.44 1.45 -4.19
CA ARG A 29 0.48 0.01 -3.89
C ARG A 29 1.66 -0.30 -2.98
N THR A 30 1.47 -1.28 -2.13
CA THR A 30 2.50 -1.87 -1.26
C THR A 30 2.57 -3.35 -1.53
N PHE A 31 3.78 -3.86 -1.69
CA PHE A 31 4.04 -5.27 -1.93
C PHE A 31 5.00 -5.80 -0.88
N THR A 32 4.86 -7.09 -0.59
CA THR A 32 5.89 -7.86 0.08
C THR A 32 6.40 -8.88 -0.92
N SER A 33 7.71 -9.01 -1.09
CA SER A 33 8.29 -10.12 -1.86
C SER A 33 8.87 -11.14 -0.91
N SER A 34 8.61 -12.42 -1.14
CA SER A 34 9.17 -13.54 -0.36
C SER A 34 9.80 -14.57 -1.29
N GLY A 35 11.02 -14.99 -0.98
CA GLY A 35 11.79 -15.94 -1.78
C GLY A 35 12.45 -17.03 -0.93
N ASN A 36 13.25 -17.87 -1.59
CA ASN A 36 14.00 -18.99 -1.01
C ASN A 36 15.49 -18.67 -0.75
N PHE A 37 15.80 -17.44 -0.36
CA PHE A 37 17.18 -17.06 -0.07
C PHE A 37 17.26 -16.13 1.13
N LYS A 38 18.43 -16.10 1.76
CA LYS A 38 18.77 -15.21 2.88
C LYS A 38 19.90 -14.30 2.45
N ILE A 39 19.90 -13.07 2.96
CA ILE A 39 20.87 -12.04 2.58
C ILE A 39 21.71 -11.66 3.81
N LYS A 40 23.03 -11.57 3.62
CA LYS A 40 23.97 -10.97 4.59
C LYS A 40 23.95 -9.45 4.41
N LEU A 41 23.06 -8.79 5.15
CA LEU A 41 22.72 -7.36 4.95
C LEU A 41 23.90 -6.40 5.14
N ASP A 42 24.80 -6.71 6.06
CA ASP A 42 26.05 -5.97 6.30
C ASP A 42 26.92 -5.98 5.05
N LYS A 43 27.18 -7.18 4.51
CA LYS A 43 27.95 -7.34 3.27
C LYS A 43 27.24 -6.70 2.08
N LEU A 44 25.92 -6.86 1.97
CA LEU A 44 25.14 -6.25 0.90
C LEU A 44 25.20 -4.71 0.98
N PHE A 45 25.08 -4.12 2.17
CA PHE A 45 25.19 -2.68 2.35
C PHE A 45 26.57 -2.17 1.91
N ASP A 46 27.65 -2.85 2.28
CA ASP A 46 29.01 -2.47 1.92
C ASP A 46 29.27 -2.66 0.42
N PHE A 47 28.70 -3.71 -0.19
CA PHE A 47 28.82 -4.03 -1.61
C PHE A 47 28.04 -3.09 -2.54
N LEU A 48 26.84 -2.64 -2.15
CA LEU A 48 26.01 -1.80 -3.01
C LEU A 48 26.54 -0.36 -3.08
N ASP A 49 26.61 0.17 -4.31
CA ASP A 49 26.95 1.56 -4.58
C ASP A 49 25.71 2.46 -4.73
N VAL A 50 25.92 3.76 -4.52
CA VAL A 50 24.89 4.78 -4.71
C VAL A 50 25.25 5.69 -5.87
N THR A 51 24.27 6.00 -6.71
CA THR A 51 24.35 7.03 -7.73
C THR A 51 24.34 8.40 -7.06
N PRO A 52 25.30 9.30 -7.38
CA PRO A 52 25.28 10.67 -6.90
C PRO A 52 23.94 11.35 -7.20
N TYR A 53 23.39 12.02 -6.19
CA TYR A 53 22.12 12.73 -6.29
C TYR A 53 22.18 13.96 -5.40
N SER A 54 21.37 14.97 -5.69
CA SER A 54 21.26 16.15 -4.83
C SER A 54 19.80 16.51 -4.64
N ILE A 55 19.39 16.72 -3.39
CA ILE A 55 18.02 17.12 -3.07
C ILE A 55 18.01 18.63 -2.94
N VAL A 56 17.25 19.30 -3.79
CA VAL A 56 16.97 20.72 -3.61
C VAL A 56 15.97 20.86 -2.45
N PRO A 57 16.37 21.45 -1.31
CA PRO A 57 15.48 21.55 -0.16
C PRO A 57 14.26 22.42 -0.48
N LYS A 58 13.05 21.89 -0.30
CA LYS A 58 11.80 22.67 -0.45
C LYS A 58 11.78 23.80 0.58
N LYS A 59 11.74 25.07 0.14
CA LYS A 59 11.50 26.21 1.03
C LYS A 59 10.11 26.04 1.66
N ARG A 60 10.07 25.89 2.98
CA ARG A 60 8.83 25.73 3.77
C ARG A 60 7.95 26.99 3.59
N GLY A 61 6.66 26.81 3.29
CA GLY A 61 5.65 27.89 3.39
C GLY A 61 4.95 28.37 2.10
N ARG A 62 5.28 27.85 0.91
CA ARG A 62 4.55 28.22 -0.32
C ARG A 62 4.19 26.98 -1.13
N LYS A 63 2.89 26.72 -1.36
CA LYS A 63 2.43 25.79 -2.40
C LYS A 63 2.94 26.34 -3.73
N LYS A 64 3.94 25.69 -4.33
CA LYS A 64 4.15 25.77 -5.78
C LYS A 64 3.57 24.52 -6.42
N LYS A 65 2.93 24.74 -7.57
CA LYS A 65 2.08 23.81 -8.30
C LYS A 65 2.87 22.72 -9.04
N ASP A 66 4.18 22.90 -9.20
CA ASP A 66 5.03 22.01 -9.99
C ASP A 66 6.32 21.65 -9.24
N GLU A 67 6.78 20.42 -9.42
CA GLU A 67 8.03 19.91 -8.88
C GLU A 67 9.20 20.72 -9.44
N GLN A 68 9.96 21.36 -8.56
CA GLN A 68 11.16 22.07 -8.96
C GLN A 68 12.26 21.02 -9.14
N GLU A 69 12.51 20.65 -10.39
CA GLU A 69 13.49 19.64 -10.81
C GLU A 69 14.85 19.94 -10.17
N SER A 70 15.41 18.92 -9.50
CA SER A 70 16.82 18.92 -9.15
C SER A 70 17.64 18.93 -10.42
N LYS A 71 18.70 19.75 -10.48
CA LYS A 71 19.67 19.81 -11.59
C LYS A 71 19.83 18.45 -12.28
N ASP A 72 19.57 18.43 -13.58
CA ASP A 72 19.70 17.40 -14.62
C ASP A 72 20.65 16.23 -14.31
N ILE A 73 20.33 15.39 -13.32
CA ILE A 73 20.89 14.05 -13.24
C ILE A 73 19.80 13.15 -13.80
N GLU A 74 19.95 12.79 -15.07
CA GLU A 74 19.13 11.77 -15.69
C GLU A 74 19.39 10.45 -14.96
N LEU A 75 18.48 10.12 -14.03
CA LEU A 75 18.55 8.86 -13.30
C LEU A 75 18.08 7.74 -14.22
N LYS A 76 18.88 6.68 -14.31
CA LYS A 76 18.47 5.46 -15.01
C LYS A 76 17.70 4.57 -14.06
N ASP A 77 16.80 3.78 -14.61
CA ASP A 77 16.10 2.75 -13.84
C ASP A 77 17.09 1.84 -13.12
N GLY A 78 16.82 1.60 -11.84
CA GLY A 78 17.69 0.84 -10.96
C GLY A 78 18.77 1.67 -10.27
N SER A 79 18.90 2.98 -10.52
CA SER A 79 19.81 3.86 -9.77
C SER A 79 19.44 3.92 -8.29
N ILE A 80 20.38 3.53 -7.42
CA ILE A 80 20.21 3.60 -5.96
C ILE A 80 20.68 4.96 -5.47
N ILE A 81 19.82 5.70 -4.78
CA ILE A 81 20.11 7.07 -4.32
C ILE A 81 20.43 7.13 -2.82
N THR A 82 19.88 6.17 -2.06
CA THR A 82 20.11 6.08 -0.62
C THR A 82 20.14 4.63 -0.18
N LEU A 83 21.11 4.31 0.66
CA LEU A 83 21.13 3.08 1.46
C LEU A 83 21.21 3.47 2.94
N GLU A 84 20.38 2.86 3.79
CA GLU A 84 20.44 3.04 5.26
C GLU A 84 20.44 1.66 5.94
N PHE A 85 21.48 1.38 6.71
CA PHE A 85 21.62 0.16 7.49
C PHE A 85 22.32 0.45 8.83
N GLU A 86 21.72 0.04 9.94
CA GLU A 86 22.26 0.23 11.30
C GLU A 86 22.79 1.65 11.62
N GLY A 87 22.11 2.68 11.09
CA GLY A 87 22.49 4.08 11.27
C GLY A 87 23.59 4.58 10.32
N LYS A 88 24.26 3.69 9.59
CA LYS A 88 25.13 4.03 8.46
C LYS A 88 24.27 4.40 7.26
N ILE A 89 24.71 5.40 6.50
CA ILE A 89 24.03 5.88 5.31
C ILE A 89 25.03 6.07 4.18
N LYS A 90 24.69 5.56 2.99
CA LYS A 90 25.32 5.92 1.71
C LYS A 90 24.33 6.77 0.91
N GLY A 91 24.80 7.82 0.26
CA GLY A 91 24.00 8.70 -0.60
C GLY A 91 23.30 9.83 0.17
N VAL A 92 22.16 10.31 -0.36
CA VAL A 92 21.50 11.50 0.18
C VAL A 92 20.45 11.14 1.22
N ARG A 93 20.37 11.91 2.30
CA ARG A 93 19.23 11.85 3.23
C ARG A 93 18.07 12.68 2.72
N VAL A 94 16.94 12.02 2.41
CA VAL A 94 15.70 12.70 1.99
C VAL A 94 15.04 13.49 3.13
N LYS A 95 15.27 13.10 4.40
CA LYS A 95 14.74 13.81 5.58
C LYS A 95 15.75 13.78 6.75
N PRO A 96 15.94 14.87 7.51
CA PRO A 96 16.74 14.85 8.73
C PRO A 96 16.03 14.06 9.84
N LYS A 97 16.74 13.16 10.54
CA LYS A 97 16.23 12.39 11.68
C LYS A 97 16.61 13.04 13.01
N LYS A 98 15.65 13.05 13.96
CA LYS A 98 15.95 13.04 15.41
C LYS A 98 16.46 11.63 15.77
N GLN A 99 17.44 11.52 16.67
CA GLN A 99 18.02 10.23 17.10
C GLN A 99 16.91 9.23 17.48
N LYS A 100 16.82 8.10 16.78
CA LYS A 100 15.90 7.00 17.10
C LYS A 100 16.58 5.65 16.87
N LYS A 101 16.12 4.64 17.63
CA LYS A 101 16.45 3.22 17.47
C LYS A 101 16.35 2.82 15.99
N PHE A 102 17.38 2.15 15.47
CA PHE A 102 17.43 1.65 14.10
C PHE A 102 16.87 0.22 13.99
N PHE A 103 16.33 -0.12 12.81
CA PHE A 103 15.88 -1.48 12.52
C PHE A 103 17.09 -2.33 12.12
N ARG A 104 17.52 -3.24 12.99
CA ARG A 104 18.72 -4.08 12.79
C ARG A 104 18.56 -5.16 11.72
N ASN A 105 17.33 -5.49 11.35
CA ASN A 105 17.03 -6.66 10.51
C ASN A 105 16.68 -6.30 9.06
N SER A 106 16.92 -5.06 8.63
CA SER A 106 16.59 -4.60 7.28
C SER A 106 17.53 -3.52 6.77
N LEU A 107 17.95 -3.66 5.52
CA LEU A 107 18.57 -2.61 4.72
C LEU A 107 17.46 -1.78 4.07
N THR A 108 17.43 -0.46 4.29
CA THR A 108 16.51 0.45 3.57
C THR A 108 17.18 0.94 2.30
N VAL A 109 16.48 0.86 1.18
CA VAL A 109 16.93 1.25 -0.14
C VAL A 109 15.96 2.28 -0.72
N VAL A 110 16.50 3.35 -1.29
CA VAL A 110 15.75 4.28 -2.15
C VAL A 110 16.31 4.15 -3.55
N MET A 111 15.49 3.68 -4.49
CA MET A 111 15.88 3.39 -5.86
C MET A 111 14.94 4.11 -6.83
N TYR A 112 15.50 4.65 -7.91
CA TYR A 112 14.73 5.23 -9.00
C TYR A 112 14.24 4.13 -9.94
N ILE A 113 12.93 4.08 -10.15
CA ILE A 113 12.21 3.10 -10.97
C ILE A 113 11.02 3.81 -11.62
N ILE A 114 10.99 3.88 -12.95
CA ILE A 114 9.90 4.42 -13.77
C ILE A 114 9.42 5.76 -13.22
N ASP A 115 10.25 6.79 -13.40
CA ASP A 115 9.97 8.18 -12.99
C ASP A 115 9.65 8.36 -11.51
N LYS A 116 10.04 7.41 -10.66
CA LYS A 116 9.73 7.46 -9.23
C LYS A 116 10.82 6.90 -8.34
N LEU A 117 11.07 7.59 -7.23
CA LEU A 117 11.86 7.07 -6.12
C LEU A 117 11.00 6.12 -5.27
N ILE A 118 11.34 4.83 -5.29
CA ILE A 118 10.71 3.78 -4.50
C ILE A 118 11.53 3.54 -3.24
N ASN A 119 10.86 3.62 -2.08
CA ASN A 119 11.45 3.26 -0.79
C ASN A 119 11.03 1.85 -0.43
N PHE A 120 12.01 0.97 -0.28
CA PHE A 120 11.78 -0.40 0.12
C PHE A 120 12.83 -0.88 1.10
N LYS A 121 12.52 -2.00 1.77
CA LYS A 121 13.43 -2.66 2.71
C LYS A 121 13.77 -4.04 2.22
N VAL A 122 15.04 -4.41 2.34
CA VAL A 122 15.54 -5.77 2.13
C VAL A 122 15.84 -6.37 3.49
N CYS A 123 15.18 -7.47 3.83
CA CYS A 123 15.30 -8.15 5.12
C CYS A 123 16.29 -9.33 5.04
N ARG A 124 16.85 -9.73 6.18
CA ARG A 124 17.84 -10.82 6.27
C ARG A 124 17.31 -12.16 5.73
N ASN A 125 16.00 -12.40 5.85
CA ASN A 125 15.31 -13.58 5.35
C ASN A 125 14.94 -13.49 3.86
N GLY A 126 15.57 -12.59 3.08
CA GLY A 126 15.29 -12.39 1.66
C GLY A 126 13.96 -11.71 1.36
N THR A 127 13.20 -11.28 2.38
CA THR A 127 11.94 -10.58 2.17
C THR A 127 12.18 -9.14 1.73
N PHE A 128 11.46 -8.67 0.71
CA PHE A 128 11.43 -7.26 0.31
C PHE A 128 10.12 -6.63 0.77
N GLN A 129 10.16 -5.47 1.43
CA GLN A 129 8.98 -4.70 1.79
C GLN A 129 8.95 -3.43 0.95
N LEU A 130 8.10 -3.39 -0.06
CA LEU A 130 8.10 -2.36 -1.10
C LEU A 130 6.91 -1.43 -0.89
N THR A 131 7.19 -0.15 -0.64
CA THR A 131 6.15 0.87 -0.39
C THR A 131 6.20 1.95 -1.45
N GLY A 132 5.04 2.56 -1.76
CA GLY A 132 4.99 3.68 -2.72
C GLY A 132 4.98 3.25 -4.19
N CYS A 133 4.79 1.96 -4.48
CA CYS A 133 4.65 1.46 -5.86
C CYS A 133 3.35 1.98 -6.50
N LYS A 134 3.27 1.97 -7.84
CA LYS A 134 2.05 2.29 -8.59
C LYS A 134 1.53 1.08 -9.36
N SER A 135 2.45 0.25 -9.85
CA SER A 135 2.22 -1.04 -10.47
C SER A 135 3.05 -2.13 -9.77
N ASP A 136 2.77 -3.38 -10.13
CA ASP A 136 3.60 -4.55 -9.85
C ASP A 136 4.99 -4.47 -10.52
N VAL A 137 5.09 -3.87 -11.72
CA VAL A 137 6.35 -3.64 -12.43
C VAL A 137 7.36 -2.87 -11.57
N HIS A 138 6.91 -1.90 -10.76
CA HIS A 138 7.81 -1.21 -9.82
C HIS A 138 8.45 -2.19 -8.84
N ALA A 139 7.64 -3.10 -8.28
CA ALA A 139 8.13 -4.05 -7.30
C ALA A 139 9.06 -5.10 -7.93
N GLU A 140 8.70 -5.58 -9.12
CA GLU A 140 9.52 -6.47 -9.93
C GLU A 140 10.89 -5.86 -10.25
N ASN A 141 10.93 -4.63 -10.77
CA ASN A 141 12.18 -3.97 -11.11
C ASN A 141 13.06 -3.74 -9.88
N CYS A 142 12.50 -3.34 -8.73
CA CYS A 142 13.26 -3.24 -7.49
C CYS A 142 13.96 -4.57 -7.12
N ILE A 143 13.27 -5.69 -7.29
CA ILE A 143 13.82 -7.02 -7.02
C ILE A 143 14.91 -7.36 -8.02
N LYS A 144 14.60 -7.26 -9.32
CA LYS A 144 15.53 -7.58 -10.42
C LYS A 144 16.82 -6.79 -10.30
N TYR A 145 16.74 -5.47 -10.09
CA TYR A 145 17.92 -4.62 -9.98
C TYR A 145 18.78 -4.87 -8.74
N ILE A 146 18.21 -5.33 -7.63
CA ILE A 146 19.00 -5.76 -6.46
C ILE A 146 19.65 -7.11 -6.74
N TRP A 147 18.88 -8.06 -7.29
CA TRP A 147 19.37 -9.38 -7.64
C TRP A 147 20.52 -9.30 -8.65
N ASP A 148 20.36 -8.58 -9.75
CA ASP A 148 21.34 -8.46 -10.82
C ASP A 148 22.69 -7.91 -10.33
N ARG A 149 22.67 -7.08 -9.28
CA ARG A 149 23.90 -6.59 -8.64
C ARG A 149 24.58 -7.64 -7.78
N MET A 150 23.81 -8.47 -7.07
CA MET A 150 24.37 -9.39 -6.09
C MET A 150 24.56 -10.82 -6.60
N LYS A 151 23.88 -11.23 -7.69
CA LYS A 151 23.77 -12.63 -8.14
C LYS A 151 25.12 -13.32 -8.35
N ASP A 152 26.13 -12.60 -8.83
CA ASP A 152 27.46 -13.14 -9.15
C ASP A 152 28.38 -13.18 -7.91
N ASN A 153 27.92 -12.67 -6.77
CA ASN A 153 28.65 -12.68 -5.50
C ASN A 153 27.91 -13.53 -4.46
N THR A 154 28.20 -14.84 -4.49
CA THR A 154 27.59 -15.84 -3.60
C THR A 154 27.89 -15.61 -2.12
N ASP A 155 28.87 -14.77 -1.77
CA ASP A 155 29.12 -14.44 -0.37
C ASP A 155 28.03 -13.57 0.25
N LEU A 156 27.20 -12.89 -0.57
CA LEU A 156 26.16 -11.97 -0.14
C LEU A 156 24.86 -12.67 0.29
N TYR A 157 24.64 -13.90 -0.16
CA TYR A 157 23.37 -14.59 0.07
C TYR A 157 23.56 -16.11 0.21
N THR A 158 22.50 -16.78 0.65
CA THR A 158 22.40 -18.25 0.62
C THR A 158 21.04 -18.60 0.05
N ILE A 159 20.97 -19.51 -0.91
CA ILE A 159 19.71 -20.06 -1.43
C ILE A 159 19.45 -21.38 -0.73
N ASP A 160 18.18 -21.72 -0.49
CA ASP A 160 17.83 -23.03 0.02
C ASP A 160 18.25 -24.13 -0.99
N ASP A 161 19.01 -25.13 -0.53
CA ASP A 161 19.73 -26.10 -1.38
C ASP A 161 18.85 -26.75 -2.47
N GLY A 162 19.40 -26.80 -3.69
CA GLY A 162 18.81 -27.51 -4.82
C GLY A 162 17.66 -26.79 -5.54
N GLN A 163 17.37 -25.53 -5.20
CA GLN A 163 16.32 -24.75 -5.85
C GLN A 163 16.85 -23.51 -6.58
N GLU A 164 16.24 -23.19 -7.72
CA GLU A 164 16.44 -21.92 -8.40
C GLU A 164 15.94 -20.75 -7.52
N PRO A 165 16.61 -19.59 -7.54
CA PRO A 165 16.11 -18.39 -6.86
C PRO A 165 14.72 -18.00 -7.36
N TYR A 166 13.77 -17.80 -6.44
CA TYR A 166 12.46 -17.27 -6.78
C TYR A 166 11.98 -16.19 -5.82
N PHE A 167 11.01 -15.42 -6.29
CA PHE A 167 10.40 -14.31 -5.58
C PHE A 167 8.88 -14.31 -5.83
N LEU A 168 8.10 -14.46 -4.76
CA LEU A 168 6.64 -14.30 -4.77
C LEU A 168 6.31 -12.84 -4.45
N ILE A 169 5.69 -12.12 -5.38
CA ILE A 169 5.27 -10.73 -5.20
C ILE A 169 3.84 -10.71 -4.67
N ILE A 170 3.73 -10.45 -3.37
CA ILE A 170 2.50 -10.51 -2.61
C ILE A 170 1.92 -9.10 -2.43
N PRO A 171 0.73 -8.80 -2.98
CA PRO A 171 0.08 -7.52 -2.72
C PRO A 171 -0.28 -7.42 -1.24
N SER A 172 0.14 -6.31 -0.62
CA SER A 172 -0.09 -6.05 0.80
C SER A 172 -1.13 -4.96 1.02
N MET A 173 -1.17 -3.95 0.13
CA MET A 173 -2.12 -2.85 0.19
C MET A 173 -2.22 -2.16 -1.18
N ARG A 174 -3.43 -1.76 -1.58
CA ARG A 174 -3.75 -0.91 -2.72
C ARG A 174 -4.63 0.22 -2.21
N ASN A 175 -4.27 1.45 -2.54
CA ASN A 175 -5.01 2.64 -2.18
C ASN A 175 -5.57 3.32 -3.43
N ILE A 176 -6.81 3.77 -3.32
CA ILE A 176 -7.43 4.73 -4.23
C ILE A 176 -7.95 5.91 -3.42
N ASP A 177 -7.88 7.09 -4.01
CA ASP A 177 -8.30 8.32 -3.37
C ASP A 177 -9.43 8.93 -4.20
N PHE A 178 -10.56 9.24 -3.59
CA PHE A 178 -11.71 9.85 -4.25
C PHE A 178 -12.40 10.89 -3.37
N SER A 179 -13.45 11.52 -3.90
CA SER A 179 -14.18 12.60 -3.24
C SER A 179 -15.67 12.28 -3.23
N LEU A 180 -16.33 12.52 -2.10
CA LEU A 180 -17.80 12.43 -1.99
C LEU A 180 -18.51 13.66 -2.55
N GLY A 181 -17.78 14.76 -2.73
CA GLY A 181 -18.30 15.99 -3.34
C GLY A 181 -18.95 16.98 -2.38
N PHE A 182 -19.03 16.65 -1.09
CA PHE A 182 -19.60 17.50 -0.03
C PHE A 182 -18.80 17.37 1.27
N PHE A 183 -19.01 18.31 2.20
CA PHE A 183 -18.43 18.24 3.54
C PHE A 183 -19.20 17.24 4.40
N VAL A 184 -18.47 16.35 5.07
CA VAL A 184 -19.05 15.23 5.83
C VAL A 184 -18.99 15.54 7.32
N ASP A 185 -20.15 15.52 7.94
CA ASP A 185 -20.29 15.41 9.39
C ASP A 185 -19.91 13.97 9.80
N ARG A 186 -18.65 13.82 10.22
CA ARG A 186 -18.05 12.53 10.57
C ARG A 186 -18.69 11.89 11.80
N GLU A 187 -19.21 12.69 12.73
CA GLU A 187 -19.88 12.17 13.93
C GLU A 187 -21.22 11.56 13.54
N LYS A 188 -22.03 12.26 12.74
CA LYS A 188 -23.29 11.72 12.21
C LYS A 188 -23.07 10.48 11.36
N LEU A 189 -22.04 10.49 10.50
CA LEU A 189 -21.69 9.30 9.70
C LEU A 189 -21.28 8.13 10.59
N ASN A 190 -20.45 8.35 11.61
CA ASN A 190 -20.04 7.31 12.55
C ASN A 190 -21.25 6.71 13.28
N HIS A 191 -22.17 7.55 13.78
CA HIS A 191 -23.39 7.10 14.43
C HIS A 191 -24.29 6.31 13.50
N HIS A 192 -24.47 6.76 12.25
CA HIS A 192 -25.26 6.03 11.26
C HIS A 192 -24.68 4.64 10.98
N MET A 193 -23.36 4.55 10.81
CA MET A 193 -22.67 3.29 10.51
C MET A 193 -22.75 2.30 11.68
N ILE A 194 -22.59 2.76 12.93
CA ILE A 194 -22.64 1.88 14.11
C ILE A 194 -24.06 1.39 14.38
N ASN A 195 -25.08 2.24 14.21
CA ASN A 195 -26.44 1.93 14.63
C ASN A 195 -27.24 1.15 13.58
N ASN A 196 -26.85 1.19 12.31
CA ASN A 196 -27.65 0.64 11.22
C ASN A 196 -26.96 -0.48 10.44
N GLN A 197 -25.74 -0.89 10.83
CA GLN A 197 -24.95 -1.89 10.10
C GLN A 197 -24.27 -2.87 11.05
N ASP A 198 -24.78 -4.10 11.12
CA ASP A 198 -24.37 -5.09 12.13
C ASP A 198 -22.93 -5.62 11.96
N ASN A 199 -22.28 -5.36 10.83
CA ASN A 199 -20.97 -5.95 10.47
C ASN A 199 -19.88 -4.93 10.15
N LEU A 200 -20.07 -3.64 10.46
CA LEU A 200 -19.05 -2.61 10.20
C LEU A 200 -18.28 -2.26 11.46
N HIS A 201 -16.97 -2.05 11.33
CA HIS A 201 -16.18 -1.46 12.43
C HIS A 201 -15.84 -0.02 12.10
N CYS A 202 -16.35 0.90 12.91
CA CYS A 202 -16.08 2.32 12.79
C CYS A 202 -15.26 2.82 13.98
N LEU A 203 -14.29 3.69 13.70
CA LEU A 203 -13.49 4.36 14.70
C LEU A 203 -13.34 5.84 14.32
N LEU A 204 -13.96 6.69 15.14
CA LEU A 204 -13.75 8.13 15.14
C LEU A 204 -12.95 8.50 16.39
N GLU A 205 -11.72 8.98 16.22
CA GLU A 205 -10.88 9.47 17.31
C GLU A 205 -10.68 10.97 17.13
N THR A 206 -11.24 11.79 18.02
CA THR A 206 -11.18 13.26 17.95
C THR A 206 -10.12 13.85 18.88
N SER A 207 -9.55 13.06 19.80
CA SER A 207 -8.71 13.55 20.91
C SER A 207 -7.25 13.81 20.51
N PHE A 208 -6.75 13.18 19.44
CA PHE A 208 -5.33 13.23 19.06
C PHE A 208 -5.11 13.44 17.56
N GLY A 209 -5.50 14.61 17.03
CA GLY A 209 -5.09 15.07 15.68
C GLY A 209 -5.45 14.13 14.52
N TYR A 210 -6.26 13.11 14.76
CA TYR A 210 -6.74 12.18 13.76
C TYR A 210 -7.98 12.79 13.11
N THR A 211 -7.85 13.16 11.84
CA THR A 211 -8.84 14.00 11.15
C THR A 211 -9.82 13.21 10.30
N GLY A 212 -9.74 11.87 10.32
CA GLY A 212 -10.59 11.01 9.52
C GLY A 212 -11.45 10.09 10.38
N LEU A 213 -12.60 9.69 9.85
CA LEU A 213 -13.38 8.56 10.31
C LEU A 213 -12.85 7.29 9.62
N ASN A 214 -12.46 6.28 10.41
CA ASN A 214 -11.98 5.00 9.88
C ASN A 214 -13.13 3.99 9.89
N ILE A 215 -13.52 3.52 8.71
CA ILE A 215 -14.59 2.54 8.51
C ILE A 215 -13.97 1.29 7.91
N LYS A 216 -14.24 0.13 8.51
CA LYS A 216 -13.78 -1.17 8.02
C LYS A 216 -14.97 -2.02 7.62
N ILE A 217 -14.98 -2.41 6.35
CA ILE A 217 -15.92 -3.37 5.78
C ILE A 217 -15.20 -4.73 5.72
N PRO A 218 -15.73 -5.79 6.37
CA PRO A 218 -15.14 -7.13 6.30
C PRO A 218 -14.98 -7.60 4.86
N LEU A 219 -13.90 -8.32 4.60
CA LEU A 219 -13.70 -9.05 3.37
C LEU A 219 -14.25 -10.47 3.57
N GLU A 220 -15.29 -10.82 2.83
CA GLU A 220 -15.96 -12.12 2.92
C GLU A 220 -15.33 -13.16 1.99
N GLU A 221 -14.70 -12.70 0.92
CA GLU A 221 -14.11 -13.55 -0.11
C GLU A 221 -12.80 -14.20 0.35
N ASP A 222 -12.60 -15.44 -0.08
CA ASP A 222 -11.38 -16.20 0.21
C ASP A 222 -10.19 -15.72 -0.65
N ILE A 223 -9.24 -15.07 0.00
CA ILE A 223 -8.02 -14.56 -0.64
C ILE A 223 -6.97 -15.64 -0.92
N THR A 224 -7.14 -16.88 -0.48
CA THR A 224 -6.15 -17.95 -0.69
C THR A 224 -5.94 -18.26 -2.17
N GLN A 225 -6.96 -18.02 -2.99
CA GLN A 225 -6.96 -18.23 -4.44
C GLN A 225 -6.45 -17.00 -5.22
N LEU A 226 -6.12 -15.91 -4.55
CA LEU A 226 -5.55 -14.73 -5.19
C LEU A 226 -4.28 -15.11 -5.95
N GLN A 227 -4.27 -14.85 -7.26
CA GLN A 227 -3.10 -15.02 -8.10
C GLN A 227 -2.04 -13.99 -7.73
N ILE A 228 -0.84 -14.46 -7.44
CA ILE A 228 0.34 -13.67 -7.12
C ILE A 228 1.43 -13.93 -8.15
N LYS A 229 2.16 -12.88 -8.53
CA LYS A 229 3.25 -12.99 -9.50
C LYS A 229 4.43 -13.72 -8.86
N LYS A 230 5.03 -14.67 -9.59
CA LYS A 230 6.22 -15.41 -9.19
C LYS A 230 7.34 -15.18 -10.22
N LEU A 231 8.45 -14.61 -9.77
CA LEU A 231 9.66 -14.45 -10.57
C LEU A 231 10.61 -15.59 -10.25
N VAL A 232 11.09 -16.30 -11.26
CA VAL A 232 12.13 -17.34 -11.12
C VAL A 232 13.34 -16.91 -11.93
N PHE A 233 14.52 -16.94 -11.33
CA PHE A 233 15.77 -16.69 -12.03
C PHE A 233 16.42 -18.03 -12.36
N LYS A 234 16.48 -18.39 -13.64
CA LYS A 234 17.06 -19.65 -14.11
C LYS A 234 17.86 -19.39 -15.39
N GLU A 235 19.01 -20.05 -15.54
CA GLU A 235 19.84 -19.95 -16.76
C GLU A 235 20.17 -18.49 -17.15
N ASN A 236 20.43 -17.64 -16.14
CA ASN A 236 20.71 -16.21 -16.28
C ASN A 236 19.56 -15.40 -16.91
N GLN A 237 18.32 -15.89 -16.81
CA GLN A 237 17.11 -15.24 -17.31
C GLN A 237 16.00 -15.21 -16.26
N TRP A 238 15.15 -14.19 -16.34
CA TRP A 238 13.94 -14.09 -15.52
C TRP A 238 12.76 -14.75 -16.23
N VAL A 239 12.15 -15.71 -15.56
CA VAL A 239 10.91 -16.36 -15.99
C VAL A 239 9.78 -15.89 -15.07
N GLU A 240 8.77 -15.25 -15.66
CA GLU A 240 7.55 -14.87 -14.94
C GLU A 240 6.53 -16.02 -15.00
N THR A 241 6.00 -16.38 -13.84
CA THR A 241 4.91 -17.33 -13.68
C THR A 241 3.91 -16.78 -12.65
N TYR A 242 2.80 -17.49 -12.43
CA TYR A 242 1.83 -17.15 -11.39
C TYR A 242 1.71 -18.30 -10.40
N SER A 243 1.33 -17.95 -9.18
CA SER A 243 1.12 -18.86 -8.05
C SER A 243 -0.11 -18.39 -7.28
N VAL A 244 -0.68 -19.26 -6.45
CA VAL A 244 -1.77 -18.88 -5.55
C VAL A 244 -1.23 -18.36 -4.22
N TYR A 245 -1.93 -17.39 -3.63
CA TYR A 245 -1.56 -16.80 -2.34
C TYR A 245 -1.40 -17.85 -1.23
N ASN A 246 -2.10 -18.98 -1.31
CA ASN A 246 -1.94 -20.10 -0.38
C ASN A 246 -0.50 -20.66 -0.32
N GLU A 247 0.20 -20.75 -1.46
CA GLU A 247 1.60 -21.22 -1.47
C GLU A 247 2.53 -20.33 -0.65
N PHE A 248 2.22 -19.04 -0.54
CA PHE A 248 2.94 -18.13 0.34
C PHE A 248 2.59 -18.39 1.80
N ILE A 249 1.31 -18.63 2.12
CA ILE A 249 0.85 -18.89 3.49
C ILE A 249 1.48 -20.15 4.05
N GLU A 250 1.54 -21.23 3.27
CA GLU A 250 2.14 -22.51 3.69
C GLU A 250 3.61 -22.40 4.08
N LYS A 251 4.33 -21.40 3.56
CA LYS A 251 5.74 -21.13 3.89
C LYS A 251 5.94 -20.34 5.18
N LEU A 252 4.87 -19.75 5.72
CA LEU A 252 4.93 -18.98 6.95
C LEU A 252 4.91 -19.90 8.17
N SER A 253 5.41 -19.41 9.30
CA SER A 253 5.27 -20.12 10.58
C SER A 253 3.79 -20.25 10.98
N GLU A 254 3.41 -21.27 11.75
CA GLU A 254 2.02 -21.47 12.20
C GLU A 254 1.41 -20.21 12.85
N LYS A 255 2.23 -19.47 13.62
CA LYS A 255 1.83 -18.21 14.25
C LYS A 255 1.49 -17.13 13.22
N GLU A 256 2.24 -17.07 12.13
CA GLU A 256 2.03 -16.11 11.04
C GLU A 256 0.87 -16.54 10.13
N GLN A 257 0.70 -17.84 9.88
CA GLN A 257 -0.46 -18.38 9.18
C GLN A 257 -1.75 -17.99 9.90
N LYS A 258 -1.84 -18.24 11.21
CA LYS A 258 -2.97 -17.82 12.04
C LYS A 258 -3.23 -16.31 11.93
N LYS A 259 -2.18 -15.49 12.00
CA LYS A 259 -2.28 -14.02 11.81
C LYS A 259 -2.85 -13.63 10.45
N LYS A 260 -2.51 -14.37 9.40
CA LYS A 260 -2.94 -14.10 8.02
C LYS A 260 -4.33 -14.64 7.69
N ALA A 261 -4.81 -15.60 8.49
CA ALA A 261 -6.16 -16.17 8.46
C ALA A 261 -7.21 -15.31 9.19
N TYR A 262 -6.80 -14.31 9.99
CA TYR A 262 -7.76 -13.40 10.62
C TYR A 262 -8.50 -12.53 9.59
N ASN A 263 -9.73 -12.16 9.97
CA ASN A 263 -10.63 -11.28 9.23
C ASN A 263 -9.88 -10.11 8.58
N ARG A 264 -9.96 -10.07 7.25
CA ARG A 264 -9.43 -8.96 6.45
C ARG A 264 -10.53 -7.93 6.26
N TYR A 265 -10.12 -6.70 5.98
CA TYR A 265 -11.03 -5.58 5.81
C TYR A 265 -10.61 -4.74 4.62
N ASN A 266 -11.59 -4.22 3.90
CA ASN A 266 -11.43 -3.00 3.13
C ASN A 266 -11.65 -1.82 4.08
N THR A 267 -10.77 -0.83 4.01
CA THR A 267 -10.77 0.31 4.95
C THR A 267 -11.01 1.61 4.20
N PHE A 268 -11.94 2.41 4.70
CA PHE A 268 -12.24 3.75 4.22
C PHE A 268 -11.81 4.75 5.30
N LEU A 269 -10.97 5.70 4.92
CA LEU A 269 -10.64 6.84 5.76
C LEU A 269 -11.33 8.07 5.18
N VAL A 270 -12.40 8.51 5.85
CA VAL A 270 -13.27 9.61 5.39
C VAL A 270 -12.91 10.88 6.15
N PHE A 271 -12.51 11.93 5.42
CA PHE A 271 -12.20 13.23 5.99
C PHE A 271 -13.42 14.15 5.96
N GLN A 272 -13.44 15.16 6.83
CA GLN A 272 -14.50 16.18 6.85
C GLN A 272 -14.68 16.87 5.49
N SER A 273 -13.61 17.04 4.72
CA SER A 273 -13.66 17.61 3.36
C SER A 273 -14.36 16.73 2.32
N GLY A 274 -14.86 15.55 2.71
CA GLY A 274 -15.41 14.54 1.80
C GLY A 274 -14.34 13.80 1.00
N LYS A 275 -13.04 14.04 1.25
CA LYS A 275 -11.97 13.20 0.70
C LYS A 275 -12.01 11.83 1.37
N VAL A 276 -11.80 10.79 0.58
CA VAL A 276 -11.82 9.41 1.04
C VAL A 276 -10.58 8.69 0.52
N ILE A 277 -9.88 7.98 1.41
CA ILE A 277 -8.85 7.01 1.05
C ILE A 277 -9.45 5.63 1.25
N HIS A 278 -9.58 4.85 0.18
CA HIS A 278 -10.04 3.47 0.24
C HIS A 278 -8.85 2.53 0.02
N SER A 279 -8.60 1.68 1.01
CA SER A 279 -7.48 0.75 1.07
C SER A 279 -7.96 -0.70 1.12
N GLY A 280 -7.38 -1.57 0.31
CA GLY A 280 -7.64 -3.01 0.33
C GLY A 280 -6.48 -3.82 -0.25
N ILE A 281 -6.64 -5.13 -0.43
CA ILE A 281 -5.53 -5.99 -0.90
C ILE A 281 -5.36 -5.95 -2.43
N SER A 282 -6.45 -5.95 -3.20
CA SER A 282 -6.45 -5.91 -4.66
C SER A 282 -7.70 -5.17 -5.18
N ALA A 283 -7.71 -4.82 -6.46
CA ALA A 283 -8.87 -4.17 -7.08
C ALA A 283 -10.14 -5.05 -7.03
N GLU A 284 -9.98 -6.36 -7.26
CA GLU A 284 -11.05 -7.35 -7.22
C GLU A 284 -11.81 -7.33 -5.89
N TYR A 285 -11.07 -7.42 -4.78
CA TYR A 285 -11.63 -7.45 -3.42
C TYR A 285 -12.09 -6.09 -2.90
N MET A 286 -11.62 -4.99 -3.49
CA MET A 286 -12.03 -3.63 -3.11
C MET A 286 -13.35 -3.23 -3.77
N ARG A 287 -13.64 -3.72 -4.97
CA ARG A 287 -14.77 -3.25 -5.80
C ARG A 287 -16.12 -3.36 -5.12
N LYS A 288 -16.44 -4.53 -4.55
CA LYS A 288 -17.70 -4.75 -3.84
C LYS A 288 -17.83 -3.79 -2.67
N ALA A 289 -16.80 -3.70 -1.83
CA ALA A 289 -16.78 -2.79 -0.68
C ALA A 289 -16.92 -1.32 -1.07
N TYR A 290 -16.35 -0.90 -2.21
CA TYR A 290 -16.53 0.46 -2.72
C TYR A 290 -18.01 0.77 -2.99
N TYR A 291 -18.69 -0.07 -3.76
CA TYR A 291 -20.10 0.18 -4.09
C TYR A 291 -21.02 0.04 -2.88
N THR A 292 -20.73 -0.88 -1.96
CA THR A 292 -21.42 -0.96 -0.67
C THR A 292 -21.25 0.34 0.12
N PHE A 293 -20.02 0.88 0.19
CA PHE A 293 -19.77 2.15 0.87
C PHE A 293 -20.54 3.31 0.22
N ILE A 294 -20.52 3.42 -1.11
CA ILE A 294 -21.26 4.47 -1.84
C ILE A 294 -22.77 4.38 -1.55
N GLN A 295 -23.36 3.18 -1.61
CA GLN A 295 -24.78 2.98 -1.28
C GLN A 295 -25.12 3.43 0.14
N ILE A 296 -24.25 3.17 1.12
CA ILE A 296 -24.48 3.65 2.49
C ILE A 296 -24.42 5.18 2.52
N ILE A 297 -23.43 5.80 1.86
CA ILE A 297 -23.31 7.27 1.79
C ILE A 297 -24.57 7.88 1.16
N GLU A 298 -25.07 7.34 0.06
CA GLU A 298 -26.31 7.79 -0.59
C GLU A 298 -27.52 7.66 0.35
N SER A 299 -27.63 6.55 1.08
CA SER A 299 -28.76 6.28 1.98
C SER A 299 -28.84 7.24 3.17
N CYS A 300 -27.73 7.86 3.56
CA CYS A 300 -27.65 8.73 4.73
C CYS A 300 -27.23 10.18 4.41
N TYR A 301 -27.08 10.53 3.12
CA TYR A 301 -26.56 11.82 2.65
C TYR A 301 -27.20 13.02 3.36
N ASP A 302 -28.54 13.09 3.36
CA ASP A 302 -29.30 14.22 3.93
C ASP A 302 -29.05 14.43 5.43
N HIS A 303 -28.53 13.41 6.12
CA HIS A 303 -28.18 13.46 7.54
C HIS A 303 -26.71 13.76 7.79
N ILE A 304 -25.81 13.29 6.91
CA ILE A 304 -24.36 13.38 7.13
C ILE A 304 -23.71 14.58 6.44
N GLU A 305 -24.44 15.31 5.59
CA GLU A 305 -23.94 16.55 5.01
C GLU A 305 -23.77 17.62 6.08
N GLU A 306 -22.56 18.15 6.20
CA GLU A 306 -22.27 19.30 7.05
C GLU A 306 -22.76 20.57 6.34
N LYS A 307 -23.86 21.13 6.85
CA LYS A 307 -24.38 22.43 6.41
C LYS A 307 -23.66 23.50 7.23
N LEU A 308 -22.87 24.33 6.55
CA LEU A 308 -22.30 25.51 7.18
C LEU A 308 -23.46 26.49 7.40
N ASP A 309 -23.76 26.79 8.67
CA ASP A 309 -24.70 27.86 9.02
C ASP A 309 -24.11 29.18 8.47
N ASN A 310 -24.83 29.79 7.52
CA ASN A 310 -24.55 31.13 7.03
C ASN A 310 -25.08 32.18 8.01
#